data_AF-A0A348RZA0-F1
#
_entry.id   AF-A0A348RZA0-F1
#
_cell.length_a   1.000
_cell.length_b   1.000
_cell.length_c   1.000
_cell.angle_alpha   90.00
_cell.angle_beta   90.00
_cell.angle_gamma   90.00
#
_symmetry.space_group_name_H-M   'P 1'
#
loop_
_entity.id
_entity.type
_entity.pdbx_description
1 polymer ?
#
loop_
_entity_poly.entity_id
_entity_poly.type
_entity_poly.pdbx_seq_one_letter_code
_entity_poly.pdbx_strand_id
1 'polypeptide(L)' 'RWGLALEMHEANREIEKYSKRQSHISYANIWNPMLSDEGKPRPELFIADGLHLNAEGYKIWARVVNEKLRIANISKNR' A
#
# COMPACT_ATOMS: atom_id res chain seq x y z
N ARG A 1 8.23 -12.14 -8.29
CA ARG A 1 9.17 -11.13 -7.71
C ARG A 1 9.33 -11.25 -6.19
N TRP A 2 8.77 -12.28 -5.55
CA TRP A 2 8.76 -12.38 -4.08
C TRP A 2 10.15 -12.53 -3.44
N GLY A 3 11.15 -12.99 -4.20
CA GLY A 3 12.55 -12.99 -3.75
C GLY A 3 13.10 -11.60 -3.40
N LEU A 4 12.44 -10.51 -3.81
CA LEU A 4 12.80 -9.13 -3.48
C LEU A 4 11.96 -8.55 -2.33
N ALA A 5 11.23 -9.39 -1.58
CA ALA A 5 10.28 -8.91 -0.57
C ALA A 5 10.96 -8.11 0.56
N LEU A 6 12.19 -8.48 0.92
CA LEU A 6 12.96 -7.77 1.94
C LEU A 6 13.34 -6.37 1.46
N GLU A 7 13.86 -6.26 0.25
CA GLU A 7 14.25 -5.01 -0.40
C GLU A 7 13.04 -4.10 -0.61
N MET A 8 11.90 -4.66 -1.04
CA MET A 8 10.64 -3.93 -1.16
C MET A 8 10.16 -3.42 0.20
N HIS A 9 10.25 -4.24 1.26
CA HIS A 9 9.88 -3.83 2.61
C HIS A 9 10.79 -2.72 3.16
N GLU A 10 12.10 -2.81 2.93
CA GLU A 10 13.05 -1.77 3.30
C GLU A 10 12.78 -0.46 2.54
N ALA A 11 12.56 -0.53 1.23
CA ALA A 11 12.20 0.62 0.42
C ALA A 11 10.90 1.28 0.93
N ASN A 12 9.86 0.49 1.21
CA ASN A 12 8.59 0.97 1.77
C ASN A 12 8.81 1.69 3.11
N ARG A 13 9.65 1.13 3.99
CA ARG A 13 9.99 1.75 5.28
C ARG A 13 10.68 3.10 5.12
N GLU A 14 11.65 3.19 4.21
CA GLU A 14 12.37 4.45 3.97
C GLU A 14 11.48 5.51 3.29
N ILE A 15 10.58 5.11 2.38
CA ILE A 15 9.57 5.98 1.79
C ILE A 15 8.62 6.53 2.87
N GLU A 16 8.13 5.67 3.77
CA GLU A 16 7.27 6.10 4.87
C GLU A 16 8.00 7.11 5.77
N LYS A 17 9.24 6.81 6.17
CA LYS A 17 10.07 7.74 6.96
C LYS A 17 10.28 9.07 6.25
N TYR A 18 10.52 9.05 4.95
CA TYR A 18 10.68 10.26 4.14
C TYR A 18 9.39 11.09 4.17
N SER A 19 8.24 10.47 3.92
CA SER A 19 6.94 11.17 3.92
C SER A 19 6.63 11.88 5.23
N LYS A 20 7.03 11.29 6.38
CA LYS A 20 6.83 11.90 7.71
C LYS A 20 7.55 13.23 7.90
N ARG A 21 8.54 13.54 7.06
CA ARG A 21 9.29 14.81 7.07
C ARG A 21 8.76 15.83 6.06
N GLN A 22 7.75 15.49 5.27
CA GLN A 22 7.22 16.33 4.19
C GLN A 22 5.77 16.70 4.48
N SER A 23 5.47 17.99 4.53
CA SER A 23 4.12 18.49 4.90
C SER A 23 3.02 18.20 3.87
N HIS A 24 3.40 17.89 2.64
CA HIS A 24 2.48 17.72 1.50
C HIS A 24 2.47 16.29 0.95
N ILE A 25 3.13 15.34 1.62
CA ILE A 25 3.20 13.94 1.20
C ILE A 25 2.52 13.06 2.25
N SER A 26 1.68 12.15 1.81
CA SER A 26 1.07 11.12 2.66
C SER A 26 1.50 9.74 2.18
N TYR A 27 1.84 8.86 3.12
CA TYR A 27 2.15 7.46 2.83
C TYR A 27 0.92 6.56 2.98
N ALA A 28 0.63 5.80 1.93
CA ALA A 28 -0.41 4.78 1.89
C ALA A 28 0.23 3.39 1.92
N ASN A 29 0.05 2.65 3.02
CA ASN A 29 0.57 1.30 3.14
C ASN A 29 -0.31 0.33 2.35
N ILE A 30 0.09 0.07 1.10
CA ILE A 30 -0.54 -0.93 0.24
C ILE A 30 -0.01 -2.33 0.53
N TRP A 31 1.22 -2.48 1.01
CA TRP A 31 1.88 -3.77 1.19
C TRP A 31 1.09 -4.72 2.11
N ASN A 32 0.79 -4.28 3.33
CA ASN A 32 0.15 -5.13 4.34
C ASN A 32 -1.19 -5.75 3.90
N PRO A 33 -2.18 -4.99 3.38
CA PRO A 33 -3.47 -5.58 3.03
C PRO A 33 -3.44 -6.51 1.80
N MET A 34 -2.31 -6.57 1.08
CA MET A 34 -2.09 -7.48 -0.04
C MET A 34 -1.47 -8.82 0.38
N LEU A 35 -1.16 -8.98 1.67
CA LEU A 35 -0.63 -10.22 2.24
C LEU A 35 -1.72 -11.03 2.92
N SER A 36 -1.56 -12.35 2.92
CA SER A 36 -2.32 -13.29 3.74
C SER A 36 -1.84 -13.25 5.19
N ASP A 37 -2.51 -13.98 6.06
CA ASP A 37 -2.14 -14.08 7.48
C ASP A 37 -0.76 -14.74 7.67
N GLU A 38 -0.30 -15.52 6.69
CA GLU A 38 1.05 -16.10 6.65
C GLU A 38 2.11 -15.14 6.09
N GLY A 39 1.74 -13.90 5.78
CA GLY A 39 2.65 -12.87 5.27
C GLY A 39 3.06 -13.07 3.81
N LYS A 40 2.33 -13.87 3.03
CA LYS A 40 2.59 -14.11 1.60
C LYS A 40 1.63 -13.30 0.73
N PRO A 41 1.97 -12.96 -0.53
CA PRO A 41 1.04 -12.33 -1.44
C PRO A 41 -0.22 -13.16 -1.60
N ARG A 42 -1.37 -12.51 -1.60
CA ARG A 42 -2.68 -13.13 -1.84
C ARG A 42 -2.90 -13.34 -3.34
N PRO A 43 -2.69 -14.54 -3.90
CA PRO A 43 -2.74 -14.75 -5.35
C PRO A 43 -4.13 -14.45 -5.94
N GLU A 44 -5.20 -14.61 -5.14
CA GLU A 44 -6.57 -14.36 -5.56
C GLU A 44 -6.89 -12.87 -5.79
N LEU A 45 -5.98 -11.95 -5.46
CA LEU A 45 -6.13 -10.51 -5.74
C LEU A 45 -5.57 -10.09 -7.11
N PHE A 46 -4.91 -11.00 -7.81
CA PHE A 46 -4.24 -10.73 -9.08
C PHE A 46 -4.95 -11.43 -10.25
N ILE A 47 -4.69 -10.96 -11.47
CA ILE A 47 -5.02 -11.72 -12.68
C ILE A 47 -3.92 -12.77 -12.94
N ALA A 48 -4.05 -13.52 -14.04
CA ALA A 48 -3.20 -14.67 -14.35
C ALA A 48 -1.69 -14.38 -14.39
N ASP A 49 -1.26 -13.13 -14.58
CA ASP A 49 0.15 -12.76 -14.62
C ASP A 49 0.80 -12.57 -13.23
N GLY A 50 0.00 -12.60 -12.16
CA GLY A 50 0.48 -12.40 -10.78
C GLY A 50 1.09 -11.01 -10.52
N LEU A 51 0.79 -10.02 -11.36
CA LEU A 51 1.27 -8.65 -11.27
C LEU A 51 0.12 -7.64 -11.27
N HIS A 52 -0.78 -7.71 -12.24
CA HIS A 52 -1.92 -6.80 -12.30
C HIS A 52 -3.04 -7.29 -11.39
N LEU A 53 -3.71 -6.34 -10.73
CA LEU A 53 -4.80 -6.64 -9.82
C LEU A 53 -6.08 -6.98 -10.59
N ASN A 54 -6.89 -7.82 -9.99
CA ASN A 54 -8.29 -7.95 -10.37
C ASN A 54 -9.16 -6.94 -9.61
N ALA A 55 -10.48 -7.04 -9.77
CA ALA A 55 -11.44 -6.13 -9.13
C ALA A 55 -11.31 -6.09 -7.60
N GLU A 56 -11.08 -7.23 -6.94
CA GLU A 56 -10.92 -7.29 -5.48
C GLU A 56 -9.62 -6.67 -5.01
N GLY A 57 -8.52 -6.87 -5.74
CA GLY A 57 -7.26 -6.18 -5.49
C GLY A 57 -7.40 -4.66 -5.59
N TYR A 58 -8.07 -4.17 -6.65
CA TYR A 58 -8.32 -2.74 -6.81
C TYR A 58 -9.25 -2.16 -5.74
N LYS A 59 -10.24 -2.91 -5.24
CA LYS A 59 -11.08 -2.48 -4.10
C LYS A 59 -10.24 -2.23 -2.85
N ILE A 60 -9.25 -3.08 -2.57
CA ILE A 60 -8.34 -2.90 -1.44
C ILE A 60 -7.53 -1.61 -1.61
N TRP A 61 -6.93 -1.39 -2.78
CA TRP A 61 -6.18 -0.18 -3.08
C TRP A 61 -7.05 1.07 -2.93
N ALA A 62 -8.24 1.06 -3.53
CA ALA A 62 -9.18 2.17 -3.47
C ALA A 62 -9.54 2.53 -2.02
N ARG A 63 -9.81 1.54 -1.17
CA ARG A 63 -10.07 1.76 0.26
C ARG A 63 -8.89 2.46 0.95
N VAL A 64 -7.67 1.93 0.82
CA VAL A 64 -6.49 2.48 1.49
C VAL A 64 -6.20 3.91 1.02
N VAL A 65 -6.28 4.16 -0.28
CA VAL A 65 -6.04 5.49 -0.85
C VAL A 65 -7.11 6.49 -0.38
N ASN A 66 -8.38 6.12 -0.44
CA ASN A 66 -9.48 6.99 -0.01
C ASN A 66 -9.39 7.32 1.49
N GLU A 67 -9.07 6.35 2.35
CA GLU A 67 -8.87 6.59 3.77
C GLU A 67 -7.73 7.59 4.03
N LYS A 68 -6.61 7.45 3.30
CA LYS A 68 -5.48 8.38 3.42
C LYS A 68 -5.80 9.79 2.94
N LEU A 69 -6.49 9.93 1.80
CA LEU A 69 -6.93 11.23 1.30
C LEU A 69 -7.91 11.92 2.27
N ARG A 70 -8.86 11.17 2.84
CA ARG A 70 -9.79 11.70 3.83
C ARG A 70 -9.08 12.24 5.07
N ILE A 71 -8.11 11.50 5.61
CA ILE A 71 -7.33 11.90 6.78
C ILE A 71 -6.49 13.16 6.46
N ALA A 72 -5.84 13.19 5.30
CA ALA A 72 -5.05 14.35 4.87
C ALA A 72 -5.91 15.61 4.77
N ASN A 73 -7.13 15.50 4.23
CA ASN A 73 -8.06 16.63 4.13
C ASN A 73 -8.54 17.13 5.51
N ILE A 74 -8.79 16.22 6.46
CA ILE A 74 -9.15 16.61 7.84
C ILE A 74 -8.01 17.37 8.51
N SER A 75 -6.76 16.93 8.31
CA SER A 75 -5.59 17.57 8.92
C SER A 75 -5.30 18.97 8.37
N LYS A 76 -5.73 19.28 7.14
CA LYS A 76 -5.54 20.60 6.51
C LYS A 76 -6.59 21.63 6.93
N ASN A 77 -7.74 21.18 7.43
CA ASN A 77 -8.86 22.02 7.83
C ASN A 77 -8.90 22.30 9.34
N ARG A 78 -7.82 21.99 10.07
CA ARG A 78 -7.58 22.39 11.47
C ARG A 78 -6.42 23.36 11.50
#